data_AF-J4GE93-F1
#
_entry.id   AF-J4GE93-F1
#
_cell.length_a   1.000
_cell.length_b   1.000
_cell.length_c   1.000
_cell.angle_alpha   90.00
_cell.angle_beta   90.00
_cell.angle_gamma   90.00
#
_symmetry.space_group_name_H-M   'P 1'
#
loop_
_entity.id
_entity.type
_entity.pdbx_description
1 polymer ?
#
loop_
_entity_poly.entity_id
_entity_poly.type
_entity_poly.pdbx_seq_one_letter_code
_entity_poly.pdbx_strand_id
1 'polypeptide(L)'
;MGWQKTFTLGARRKGCHLVTTEILDHIGPGLQGVTVGMLYLFIQHTSAALTINENFDPDVRRDMDMALDQIVPEHLNWVHTDEGPE
;
A
#
# COMPACT_ATOMS: atom_id res chain seq x y z
N MET A 1 -14.63 17.48 -15.02
CA MET A 1 -13.28 17.03 -14.62
C MET A 1 -13.48 16.09 -13.44
N GLY A 2 -12.79 14.94 -13.40
CA GLY A 2 -12.93 13.99 -12.30
C GLY A 2 -12.45 14.59 -10.97
N TRP A 3 -12.93 14.07 -9.86
CA TRP A 3 -12.41 14.43 -8.54
C TRP A 3 -11.03 13.80 -8.35
N GLN A 4 -10.05 14.56 -7.87
CA GLN A 4 -8.69 14.10 -7.62
C GLN A 4 -8.15 14.74 -6.34
N LYS A 5 -7.40 13.96 -5.57
CA LYS A 5 -6.72 14.43 -4.36
C LYS A 5 -5.41 13.67 -4.16
N THR A 6 -4.36 14.41 -3.81
CA THR A 6 -3.11 13.84 -3.28
C THR A 6 -3.15 13.90 -1.76
N PHE A 7 -2.74 12.82 -1.10
CA PHE A 7 -2.64 12.73 0.36
C PHE A 7 -1.51 11.78 0.74
N THR A 8 -1.15 11.78 2.02
CA THR A 8 -0.05 10.99 2.57
C THR A 8 -0.61 9.97 3.55
N LEU A 9 -0.18 8.72 3.44
CA LEU A 9 -0.45 7.68 4.41
C LEU A 9 0.55 7.77 5.57
N GLY A 10 0.15 7.33 6.76
CA GLY A 10 0.99 7.23 7.93
C GLY A 10 2.21 6.34 7.67
N ALA A 11 3.36 6.77 8.18
CA ALA A 11 4.61 6.03 8.07
C ALA A 11 4.47 4.66 8.75
N ARG A 12 4.95 3.62 8.06
CA ARG A 12 4.92 2.23 8.50
C ARG A 12 6.30 1.65 8.34
N ARG A 13 6.66 0.72 9.22
CA ARG A 13 7.82 -0.15 9.01
C ARG A 13 7.52 -1.12 7.87
N LYS A 14 8.55 -1.78 7.34
CA LYS A 14 8.40 -2.86 6.37
C LYS A 14 7.30 -3.85 6.76
N GLY A 15 6.55 -4.28 5.76
CA GLY A 15 5.52 -5.32 5.88
C GLY A 15 4.19 -4.95 5.21
N CYS A 16 3.19 -5.81 5.40
CA CYS A 16 1.87 -5.66 4.81
C CYS A 16 0.87 -5.02 5.79
N HIS A 17 0.30 -3.88 5.41
CA HIS A 17 -0.56 -3.07 6.28
C HIS A 17 -1.93 -2.82 5.68
N LEU A 18 -2.97 -2.79 6.53
CA LEU A 18 -4.27 -2.28 6.12
C LEU A 18 -4.23 -0.75 6.04
N VAL A 19 -4.67 -0.24 4.89
CA VAL A 19 -4.75 1.20 4.60
C VAL A 19 -6.16 1.63 4.19
N THR A 20 -7.13 0.71 4.14
CA THR A 20 -8.48 0.97 3.62
C THR A 20 -9.18 2.11 4.36
N THR A 21 -9.23 2.07 5.69
CA THR A 21 -9.89 3.12 6.50
C THR A 21 -9.23 4.48 6.29
N GLU A 22 -7.91 4.53 6.34
CA GLU A 22 -7.14 5.75 6.14
C GLU A 22 -7.35 6.35 4.74
N ILE A 23 -7.36 5.51 3.69
CA ILE A 23 -7.67 5.94 2.34
C ILE A 23 -9.10 6.50 2.27
N LEU A 24 -10.08 5.81 2.87
CA LEU A 24 -11.49 6.25 2.88
C LEU A 24 -11.66 7.61 3.58
N ASP A 25 -10.95 7.85 4.68
CA ASP A 25 -10.97 9.14 5.38
C ASP A 25 -10.46 10.27 4.47
N HIS A 26 -9.46 9.99 3.63
CA HIS A 26 -8.94 10.97 2.68
C HIS A 26 -9.83 11.18 1.46
N ILE A 27 -10.46 10.13 0.92
CA ILE A 27 -11.21 10.20 -0.35
C ILE A 27 -12.72 10.38 -0.19
N GLY A 28 -13.26 10.26 1.03
CA GLY A 28 -14.69 10.35 1.33
C GLY A 28 -15.43 11.53 0.66
N PRO A 29 -14.89 12.77 0.66
CA PRO A 29 -15.51 13.89 -0.05
C PRO A 29 -15.68 13.67 -1.56
N GLY A 30 -14.76 12.95 -2.20
CA GLY A 30 -14.80 12.62 -3.62
C GLY A 30 -15.78 11.52 -4.01
N LEU A 31 -16.23 10.73 -3.02
CA LEU A 31 -17.18 9.64 -3.22
C LEU A 31 -18.64 10.10 -3.03
N GLN A 32 -18.88 11.33 -2.55
CA GLN A 32 -20.22 11.83 -2.29
C GLN A 32 -21.07 11.88 -3.57
N GLY A 33 -22.22 11.20 -3.54
CA GLY A 33 -23.13 11.12 -4.68
C GLY A 33 -22.67 10.20 -5.81
N VAL A 34 -21.54 9.51 -5.67
CA VAL A 34 -21.05 8.53 -6.65
C VAL A 34 -21.67 7.16 -6.35
N THR A 35 -22.62 6.73 -7.18
CA THR A 35 -23.22 5.39 -7.06
C THR A 35 -22.41 4.33 -7.81
N VAL A 36 -21.88 4.67 -8.98
CA VAL A 36 -21.03 3.80 -9.81
C VAL A 36 -19.93 4.67 -10.44
N GLY A 37 -18.69 4.21 -10.39
CA GLY A 37 -17.54 4.93 -10.93
C GLY A 37 -16.27 4.10 -10.93
N MET A 38 -15.15 4.75 -11.24
CA MET A 38 -13.81 4.16 -11.18
C MET A 38 -12.95 4.93 -10.19
N LEU A 39 -12.22 4.21 -9.33
CA LEU A 39 -11.23 4.75 -8.43
C LEU A 39 -9.84 4.34 -8.90
N TYR A 40 -8.97 5.32 -9.12
CA TYR A 40 -7.56 5.11 -9.39
C TYR A 40 -6.76 5.52 -8.18
N LEU A 41 -6.03 4.57 -7.59
CA LEU A 41 -5.08 4.82 -6.51
C LEU A 41 -3.67 4.64 -7.07
N PHE A 42 -2.88 5.71 -7.04
CA PHE A 42 -1.49 5.70 -7.49
C PHE A 42 -0.57 6.00 -6.31
N ILE A 43 0.34 5.09 -6.03
CA ILE A 43 1.39 5.28 -5.03
C ILE A 43 2.59 5.96 -5.68
N GLN A 44 2.98 7.13 -5.14
CA GLN A 44 4.10 7.93 -5.65
C GLN A 44 5.43 7.55 -4.98
N HIS A 45 5.63 6.25 -4.76
CA HIS A 45 6.86 5.69 -4.17
C HIS A 45 7.32 4.49 -5.00
N THR A 46 8.63 4.31 -5.11
CA THR A 46 9.27 3.20 -5.83
C THR A 46 9.50 1.98 -4.95
N SER A 47 9.62 2.18 -3.64
CA SER A 47 9.85 1.15 -2.62
C SER A 47 8.59 0.72 -1.87
N ALA A 48 7.39 1.06 -2.37
CA ALA A 48 6.12 0.63 -1.81
C ALA A 48 5.09 0.33 -2.90
N ALA A 49 4.14 -0.55 -2.60
CA ALA A 49 3.07 -0.95 -3.51
C ALA A 49 1.70 -0.93 -2.82
N LEU A 50 0.63 -0.81 -3.61
CA LEU A 50 -0.75 -1.04 -3.18
C LEU A 50 -1.21 -2.39 -3.73
N THR A 51 -1.81 -3.22 -2.88
CA THR A 51 -2.37 -4.52 -3.26
C THR A 51 -3.80 -4.64 -2.76
N ILE A 52 -4.56 -5.55 -3.37
CA ILE A 52 -5.91 -5.93 -2.93
C ILE A 52 -5.85 -7.42 -2.61
N ASN A 53 -6.24 -7.79 -1.40
CA ASN A 53 -6.24 -9.17 -0.94
C ASN A 53 -7.37 -9.38 0.09
N GLU A 54 -7.56 -10.62 0.53
CA GLU A 54 -8.45 -10.99 1.61
C GLU A 54 -8.09 -10.24 2.91
N ASN A 55 -9.12 -9.83 3.65
CA ASN A 55 -8.99 -9.19 4.97
C ASN A 55 -9.91 -9.83 6.03
N PHE A 56 -10.27 -11.10 5.84
CA PHE A 56 -11.04 -11.84 6.84
C PHE A 56 -10.11 -12.46 7.88
N ASP A 57 -9.09 -13.20 7.44
CA ASP A 57 -8.07 -13.79 8.29
C ASP A 57 -6.90 -12.80 8.51
N PRO A 58 -6.57 -12.43 9.77
CA PRO A 58 -5.42 -11.57 10.04
C PRO A 58 -4.07 -12.18 9.63
N ASP A 59 -3.96 -13.51 9.52
CA ASP A 59 -2.73 -14.21 9.17
C ASP A 59 -2.33 -13.98 7.70
N VAL A 60 -3.28 -13.65 6.82
CA VAL A 60 -2.99 -13.32 5.40
C VAL A 60 -1.92 -12.24 5.27
N ARG A 61 -1.92 -11.22 6.14
CA ARG A 61 -0.90 -10.16 6.11
C ARG A 61 0.47 -10.68 6.53
N ARG A 62 0.51 -11.60 7.49
CA ARG A 62 1.74 -12.21 7.97
C ARG A 62 2.32 -13.15 6.91
N ASP A 63 1.48 -13.95 6.28
CA ASP A 63 1.88 -14.87 5.21
C ASP A 63 2.39 -14.12 3.98
N MET A 64 1.73 -13.02 3.61
CA MET A 64 2.19 -12.12 2.54
C MET A 64 3.57 -11.55 2.83
N ASP A 65 3.78 -11.01 4.05
CA ASP A 65 5.07 -10.49 4.49
C ASP A 65 6.17 -11.56 4.46
N MET A 66 5.88 -12.74 5.00
CA MET A 66 6.77 -13.90 4.97
C MET A 66 7.11 -14.37 3.55
N ALA A 67 6.13 -14.39 2.64
CA ALA A 67 6.34 -14.78 1.26
C ALA A 67 7.24 -13.77 0.54
N LEU A 68 7.03 -12.46 0.75
CA LEU A 68 7.88 -11.42 0.18
C LEU A 68 9.32 -11.54 0.69
N ASP A 69 9.52 -11.83 1.98
CA ASP A 69 10.85 -12.04 2.55
C ASP A 69 11.58 -13.25 1.99
N GLN A 70 10.85 -14.27 1.56
CA GLN A 70 11.42 -15.42 0.88
C GLN A 70 11.78 -15.13 -0.58
N ILE A 71 10.94 -14.36 -1.30
CA ILE A 71 11.13 -14.08 -2.73
C ILE A 71 12.17 -12.98 -2.96
N VAL A 72 12.15 -11.94 -2.13
CA VAL A 72 13.06 -10.79 -2.18
C VAL A 72 13.64 -10.51 -0.79
N PRO A 73 14.58 -11.36 -0.31
CA PRO A 73 15.17 -11.17 1.01
C PRO A 73 15.90 -9.83 1.17
N GLU A 74 15.72 -9.18 2.31
CA GLU A 74 16.45 -7.93 2.64
C GLU A 74 17.96 -8.13 2.65
N HIS A 75 18.43 -9.21 3.29
CA HIS A 75 19.84 -9.49 3.49
C HIS A 75 20.40 -10.38 2.38
N LEU A 76 20.48 -9.80 1.18
CA LEU A 76 21.21 -10.35 0.03
C LEU A 76 22.32 -9.40 -0.39
N ASN A 77 23.23 -9.88 -1.24
CA ASN A 77 24.28 -9.06 -1.84
C ASN A 77 23.71 -8.18 -2.97
N TRP A 78 22.75 -7.32 -2.63
CA TRP A 78 22.12 -6.39 -3.55
C TRP A 78 23.16 -5.40 -4.10
N VAL A 79 23.10 -5.17 -5.41
CA VAL A 79 23.95 -4.16 -6.08
C VAL A 79 23.36 -2.75 -5.92
N HIS A 80 22.03 -2.66 -5.82
CA HIS A 80 21.32 -1.40 -5.62
C HIS A 80 21.08 -1.18 -4.12
N THR A 81 21.88 -0.31 -3.51
CA THR A 81 21.83 0.00 -2.07
C THR A 81 21.69 1.51 -1.80
N ASP A 82 21.32 2.28 -2.83
CA ASP A 82 21.29 3.75 -2.76
C ASP A 82 20.22 4.28 -1.79
N GLU A 83 19.16 3.50 -1.53
CA GLU A 83 18.13 3.80 -0.53
C GLU A 83 18.60 3.51 0.92
N GLY A 84 19.85 3.07 1.08
CA GLY A 84 20.48 2.71 2.36
C GLY A 84 20.27 1.24 2.73
N PRO A 85 21.07 0.71 3.68
CA PRO A 85 20.60 -0.43 4.47
C PRO A 85 19.40 0.05 5.30
N GLU A 86 18.33 -0.74 5.36
CA GLU A 86 17.29 -0.49 6.38
C GLU A 86 17.91 -0.51 7.81
#